data_AF-A0AAQ3CN62-F1
#
_entry.id   AF-A0AAQ3CN62-F1
#
_cell.length_a   1.000
_cell.length_b   1.000
_cell.length_c   1.000
_cell.angle_alpha   90.00
_cell.angle_beta   90.00
_cell.angle_gamma   90.00
#
_symmetry.space_group_name_H-M   'P 1'
#
loop_
_entity.id
_entity.type
_entity.pdbx_description
1 polymer ?
#
loop_
_entity_poly.entity_id
_entity_poly.type
_entity_poly.pdbx_seq_one_letter_code
_entity_poly.pdbx_strand_id
1 'polypeptide(L)'
;MEKAVHELKAKLMAKKLEIEKEDKKFFKKIEDKEYKRIYHTKIFSMINNFEARPNKGKFWLCFRNVFDSNKYESLHLFHMKRGDKFIGIYYGFTKLPKPFIINYRENEIKKMSKITKISYIEFRFKKGSVFCYLRSLHTLLKEKNKEKIFYNYLLNRTLKLEREVHQFYGKEYFEEKGILKWIEENQK
;
A
#
# COMPACT_ATOMS: atom_id res chain seq x y z
N MET A 1 -44.47 7.68 10.52
CA MET A 1 -43.08 8.21 10.57
C MET A 1 -42.07 7.16 11.02
N GLU A 2 -42.33 6.39 12.09
CA GLU A 2 -41.39 5.41 12.65
C GLU A 2 -40.97 4.29 11.69
N LYS A 3 -41.88 3.79 10.85
CA LYS A 3 -41.61 2.72 9.87
C LYS A 3 -40.54 3.14 8.84
N ALA A 4 -40.61 4.38 8.35
CA ALA A 4 -39.63 4.93 7.40
C ALA A 4 -38.25 5.15 8.04
N VAL A 5 -38.20 5.56 9.31
CA VAL A 5 -36.94 5.70 10.07
C VAL A 5 -36.30 4.33 10.30
N HIS A 6 -37.10 3.31 10.63
CA HIS A 6 -36.60 1.96 10.86
C HIS A 6 -36.05 1.32 9.58
N GLU A 7 -36.72 1.54 8.45
CA GLU A 7 -36.27 1.06 7.14
C GLU A 7 -34.98 1.76 6.68
N LEU A 8 -34.84 3.06 6.94
CA LEU A 8 -33.62 3.82 6.65
C LEU A 8 -32.42 3.32 7.48
N LYS A 9 -32.62 3.04 8.78
CA LYS A 9 -31.58 2.48 9.65
C LYS A 9 -31.13 1.10 9.18
N ALA A 10 -32.05 0.24 8.75
CA ALA A 10 -31.73 -1.08 8.22
C ALA A 10 -30.89 -0.99 6.92
N LYS A 11 -31.26 -0.09 6.00
CA LYS A 11 -30.50 0.17 4.77
C LYS A 11 -29.09 0.69 5.07
N LEU A 12 -28.93 1.58 6.05
CA LEU A 12 -27.61 2.07 6.50
C LEU A 12 -26.74 0.96 7.12
N MET A 13 -27.31 0.09 7.95
CA MET A 13 -26.60 -1.05 8.54
C MET A 13 -26.16 -2.05 7.48
N ALA A 14 -27.04 -2.41 6.54
CA ALA A 14 -26.72 -3.31 5.43
C ALA A 14 -25.59 -2.75 4.57
N LYS A 15 -25.66 -1.45 4.21
CA LYS A 15 -24.61 -0.76 3.45
C LYS A 15 -23.28 -0.72 4.20
N LYS A 16 -23.31 -0.52 5.52
CA LYS A 16 -22.10 -0.56 6.37
C LYS A 16 -21.46 -1.96 6.36
N LEU A 17 -22.27 -3.01 6.47
CA LEU A 17 -21.82 -4.41 6.40
C LEU A 17 -21.21 -4.78 5.04
N GLU A 18 -21.77 -4.28 3.95
CA GLU A 18 -21.21 -4.47 2.60
C GLU A 18 -19.86 -3.78 2.45
N ILE A 19 -19.74 -2.53 2.89
CA ILE A 19 -18.47 -1.78 2.89
C ILE A 19 -17.43 -2.52 3.74
N GLU A 20 -17.78 -2.99 4.94
CA GLU A 20 -16.87 -3.78 5.78
C GLU A 20 -16.43 -5.10 5.13
N LYS A 21 -17.30 -5.76 4.36
CA LYS A 21 -16.95 -6.97 3.60
C LYS A 21 -16.00 -6.67 2.45
N GLU A 22 -16.20 -5.57 1.72
CA GLU A 22 -15.31 -5.15 0.64
C GLU A 22 -13.95 -4.68 1.16
N ASP A 23 -13.94 -3.91 2.25
CA ASP A 23 -12.70 -3.46 2.91
C ASP A 23 -11.87 -4.66 3.38
N LYS A 24 -12.50 -5.73 3.89
CA LYS A 24 -11.80 -6.99 4.24
C LYS A 24 -11.18 -7.72 3.04
N LYS A 25 -11.58 -7.43 1.79
CA LYS A 25 -10.97 -8.03 0.59
C LYS A 25 -9.67 -7.34 0.20
N PHE A 26 -9.54 -6.05 0.50
CA PHE A 26 -8.36 -5.25 0.16
C PHE A 26 -7.41 -5.10 1.34
N PHE A 27 -7.94 -4.73 2.51
CA PHE A 27 -7.22 -4.65 3.77
C PHE A 27 -7.27 -5.98 4.50
N LYS A 28 -6.10 -6.56 4.73
CA LYS A 28 -5.95 -7.77 5.54
C LYS A 28 -6.26 -7.50 7.02
N LYS A 29 -5.96 -6.29 7.49
CA LYS A 29 -6.14 -5.89 8.89
C LYS A 29 -6.39 -4.39 8.98
N ILE A 30 -7.28 -3.99 9.89
CA ILE A 30 -7.46 -2.60 10.32
C ILE A 30 -7.32 -2.60 11.83
N GLU A 31 -6.47 -1.73 12.36
CA GLU A 31 -6.18 -1.59 13.78
C GLU A 31 -6.60 -0.19 14.24
N ASP A 32 -7.21 -0.10 15.42
CA ASP A 32 -7.42 1.16 16.13
C ASP A 32 -6.48 1.16 17.35
N LYS A 33 -5.41 1.96 17.29
CA LYS A 33 -4.40 2.09 18.36
C LYS A 33 -4.24 3.54 18.75
N GLU A 34 -4.50 3.89 20.02
CA GLU A 34 -4.27 5.24 20.56
C GLU A 34 -4.90 6.36 19.71
N TYR A 35 -6.16 6.19 19.29
CA TYR A 35 -6.88 7.10 18.40
C TYR A 35 -6.28 7.25 16.98
N LYS A 36 -5.34 6.38 16.61
CA LYS A 36 -4.84 6.24 15.24
C LYS A 36 -5.42 4.99 14.60
N ARG A 37 -5.96 5.15 13.40
CA ARG A 37 -6.41 4.02 12.59
C ARG A 37 -5.33 3.58 11.61
N ILE A 38 -4.90 2.33 11.71
CA ILE A 38 -3.84 1.76 10.90
C ILE A 38 -4.46 0.73 9.96
N TYR A 39 -4.22 0.90 8.66
CA TYR A 39 -4.74 0.03 7.62
C TYR A 39 -3.60 -0.77 7.03
N HIS A 40 -3.79 -2.08 6.97
CA HIS A 40 -2.82 -3.03 6.45
C HIS A 40 -3.39 -3.68 5.21
N THR A 41 -2.80 -3.41 4.05
CA THR A 41 -3.23 -4.06 2.81
C THR A 41 -2.97 -5.57 2.88
N LYS A 42 -3.53 -6.33 1.94
CA LYS A 42 -2.92 -7.62 1.58
C LYS A 42 -1.59 -7.41 0.86
N ILE A 43 -0.88 -8.50 0.58
CA ILE A 43 0.40 -8.46 -0.11
C ILE A 43 0.16 -8.30 -1.61
N PHE A 44 0.81 -7.30 -2.19
CA PHE A 44 0.81 -7.02 -3.63
C PHE A 44 2.20 -7.23 -4.23
N SER A 45 2.25 -7.40 -5.55
CA SER A 45 3.51 -7.54 -6.28
C SER A 45 4.26 -6.20 -6.28
N MET A 46 3.59 -5.14 -6.75
CA MET A 46 4.12 -3.78 -6.83
C MET A 46 2.97 -2.76 -6.94
N ILE A 47 3.28 -1.49 -6.76
CA ILE A 47 2.39 -0.39 -7.18
C ILE A 47 2.47 -0.28 -8.70
N ASN A 48 1.37 -0.55 -9.38
CA ASN A 48 1.25 -0.55 -10.83
C ASN A 48 0.95 0.85 -11.39
N ASN A 49 0.11 1.63 -10.72
CA ASN A 49 -0.19 3.01 -11.12
C ASN A 49 -0.56 3.89 -9.93
N PHE A 50 -0.49 5.20 -10.12
CA PHE A 50 -0.95 6.17 -9.12
C PHE A 50 -1.32 7.48 -9.82
N GLU A 51 -2.21 8.24 -9.18
CA GLU A 51 -2.69 9.50 -9.73
C GLU A 51 -3.13 10.43 -8.60
N ALA A 52 -2.60 11.65 -8.60
CA ALA A 52 -3.12 12.74 -7.80
C ALA A 52 -4.40 13.29 -8.44
N ARG A 53 -5.50 13.35 -7.68
CA ARG A 53 -6.74 14.02 -8.09
C ARG A 53 -7.07 15.15 -7.09
N PRO A 54 -6.34 16.30 -7.15
CA PRO A 54 -6.51 17.41 -6.21
C PRO A 54 -7.94 17.93 -6.14
N ASN A 55 -8.61 18.06 -7.29
CA ASN A 55 -10.01 18.52 -7.37
C ASN A 55 -11.00 17.61 -6.61
N LYS A 56 -10.67 16.32 -6.47
CA LYS A 56 -11.45 15.35 -5.70
C LYS A 56 -10.90 15.12 -4.31
N GLY A 57 -9.78 15.77 -3.97
CA GLY A 57 -9.06 15.57 -2.72
C GLY A 57 -8.60 14.14 -2.50
N LYS A 58 -8.28 13.40 -3.57
CA LYS A 58 -7.93 11.98 -3.49
C LYS A 58 -6.59 11.72 -4.17
N PHE A 59 -5.74 10.94 -3.51
CA PHE A 59 -4.56 10.35 -4.14
C PHE A 59 -4.84 8.86 -4.38
N TRP A 60 -4.89 8.43 -5.63
CA TRP A 60 -5.21 7.06 -6.01
C TRP A 60 -3.95 6.22 -6.15
N LEU A 61 -3.99 4.99 -5.63
CA LEU A 61 -2.93 3.99 -5.78
C LEU A 61 -3.53 2.71 -6.36
N CYS A 62 -2.89 2.17 -7.38
CA CYS A 62 -3.25 0.93 -8.04
C CYS A 62 -2.12 -0.10 -7.89
N PHE A 63 -2.47 -1.31 -7.49
CA PHE A 63 -1.56 -2.38 -7.14
C PHE A 63 -1.75 -3.58 -8.06
N ARG A 64 -0.66 -4.23 -8.42
CA ARG A 64 -0.69 -5.49 -9.17
C ARG A 64 -0.75 -6.66 -8.20
N ASN A 65 -1.67 -7.61 -8.43
CA ASN A 65 -1.79 -8.81 -7.60
C ASN A 65 -0.53 -9.70 -7.71
N VAL A 66 -0.26 -10.49 -6.66
CA VAL A 66 0.91 -11.39 -6.61
C VAL A 66 0.71 -12.67 -7.42
N PHE A 67 -0.52 -13.19 -7.46
CA PHE A 67 -0.86 -14.47 -8.09
C PHE A 67 -1.30 -14.32 -9.55
N ASP A 68 -1.79 -13.15 -9.93
CA ASP A 68 -2.29 -12.87 -11.27
C ASP A 68 -1.86 -11.47 -11.71
N SER A 69 -0.96 -11.40 -12.69
CA SER A 69 -0.43 -10.13 -13.19
C SER A 69 -1.46 -9.26 -13.90
N ASN A 70 -2.59 -9.84 -14.32
CA ASN A 70 -3.67 -9.13 -14.99
C ASN A 70 -4.71 -8.57 -14.01
N LYS A 71 -4.62 -8.96 -12.73
CA LYS A 71 -5.51 -8.44 -11.68
C LYS A 71 -4.89 -7.25 -10.97
N TYR A 72 -5.71 -6.19 -10.91
CA TYR A 72 -5.37 -4.94 -10.28
C TYR A 72 -6.41 -4.58 -9.23
N GLU A 73 -5.93 -3.97 -8.16
CA GLU A 73 -6.78 -3.46 -7.07
C GLU A 73 -6.27 -2.09 -6.66
N SER A 74 -7.14 -1.28 -6.07
CA SER A 74 -6.77 0.11 -5.81
C SER A 74 -7.39 0.67 -4.55
N LEU A 75 -6.74 1.71 -4.02
CA LEU A 75 -7.21 2.48 -2.87
C LEU A 75 -7.05 3.97 -3.13
N HIS A 76 -7.74 4.79 -2.35
CA HIS A 76 -7.42 6.21 -2.21
C HIS A 76 -6.80 6.47 -0.84
N LEU A 77 -5.69 7.21 -0.80
CA LEU A 77 -5.12 7.70 0.44
C LEU A 77 -6.06 8.73 1.09
N PHE A 78 -5.87 8.97 2.39
CA PHE A 78 -6.78 9.81 3.17
C PHE A 78 -6.81 11.25 2.66
N HIS A 79 -8.01 11.81 2.67
CA HIS A 79 -8.19 13.24 2.49
C HIS A 79 -7.59 14.00 3.68
N MET A 80 -7.08 15.22 3.44
CA MET A 80 -6.75 16.15 4.52
C MET A 80 -8.02 16.72 5.15
N LYS A 81 -8.77 15.90 5.90
CA LYS A 81 -9.88 16.39 6.72
C LYS A 81 -9.34 17.26 7.86
N ARG A 82 -10.11 18.25 8.32
CA ARG A 82 -9.71 19.18 9.39
C ARG A 82 -9.14 18.42 10.60
N GLY A 83 -7.83 18.56 10.81
CA GLY A 83 -7.09 18.01 11.95
C GLY A 83 -6.25 16.76 11.71
N ASP A 84 -6.33 16.12 10.53
CA ASP A 84 -5.34 15.12 10.11
C ASP A 84 -4.27 15.76 9.21
N LYS A 85 -3.04 15.26 9.27
CA LYS A 85 -1.88 15.83 8.56
C LYS A 85 -1.00 14.71 8.05
N PHE A 86 -0.62 14.77 6.78
CA PHE A 86 0.39 13.88 6.24
C PHE A 86 1.74 14.13 6.92
N ILE A 87 2.34 13.07 7.46
CA ILE A 87 3.62 13.12 8.17
C ILE A 87 4.76 12.82 7.20
N GLY A 88 4.62 11.76 6.40
CA GLY A 88 5.63 11.34 5.44
C GLY A 88 5.46 9.90 4.98
N ILE A 89 6.43 9.45 4.19
CA ILE A 89 6.53 8.08 3.67
C ILE A 89 7.65 7.36 4.41
N TYR A 90 7.37 6.15 4.86
CA TYR A 90 8.35 5.31 5.55
C TYR A 90 8.41 3.93 4.92
N TYR A 91 9.59 3.32 4.95
CA TYR A 91 9.82 1.97 4.48
C TYR A 91 10.25 1.08 5.61
N GLY A 92 9.97 -0.20 5.49
CA GLY A 92 10.38 -1.16 6.49
C GLY A 92 10.02 -2.57 6.11
N PHE A 93 10.10 -3.44 7.11
CA PHE A 93 9.78 -4.85 6.96
C PHE A 93 8.93 -5.34 8.11
N THR A 94 8.09 -6.33 7.83
CA THR A 94 7.44 -7.10 8.87
C THR A 94 7.68 -8.59 8.65
N LYS A 95 7.83 -9.33 9.74
CA LYS A 95 7.70 -10.79 9.71
C LYS A 95 6.22 -11.12 9.49
N LEU A 96 5.98 -12.17 8.73
CA LEU A 96 4.63 -12.68 8.50
C LEU A 96 4.31 -13.73 9.57
N PRO A 97 3.09 -13.73 10.15
CA PRO A 97 2.70 -14.75 11.14
C PRO A 97 2.74 -16.17 10.57
N LYS A 98 2.52 -16.31 9.27
CA LYS A 98 2.65 -17.55 8.50
C LYS A 98 3.37 -17.25 7.19
N PRO A 99 4.19 -18.17 6.66
CA PRO A 99 4.84 -17.97 5.37
C PRO A 99 3.81 -17.71 4.26
N PHE A 100 4.05 -16.70 3.44
CA PHE A 100 3.26 -16.44 2.24
C PHE A 100 3.81 -17.28 1.09
N ILE A 101 2.98 -18.18 0.57
CA ILE A 101 3.36 -19.17 -0.44
C ILE A 101 2.96 -18.65 -1.81
N ILE A 102 3.89 -18.69 -2.76
CA ILE A 102 3.67 -18.31 -4.16
C ILE A 102 4.05 -19.48 -5.04
N ASN A 103 3.07 -20.00 -5.77
CA ASN A 103 3.29 -21.02 -6.77
C ASN A 103 3.45 -20.34 -8.13
N TYR A 104 4.48 -20.71 -8.88
CA TYR A 104 4.72 -20.19 -10.22
C TYR A 104 5.26 -21.30 -11.14
N ARG A 105 5.21 -21.09 -12.45
CA ARG A 105 5.82 -21.99 -13.42
C ARG A 105 7.05 -21.31 -14.02
N GLU A 106 8.13 -22.05 -14.13
CA GLU A 106 9.36 -21.63 -14.79
C GLU A 106 9.79 -22.79 -15.69
N ASN A 107 9.81 -22.57 -17.00
CA ASN A 107 10.05 -23.60 -18.02
C ASN A 107 9.13 -24.82 -17.82
N GLU A 108 7.83 -24.57 -17.65
CA GLU A 108 6.77 -25.58 -17.39
C GLU A 108 6.86 -26.33 -16.05
N ILE A 109 7.97 -26.18 -15.32
CA ILE A 109 8.17 -26.79 -13.99
C ILE A 109 7.46 -25.94 -12.93
N LYS A 110 6.61 -26.57 -12.12
CA LYS A 110 5.98 -25.95 -10.95
C LYS A 110 7.04 -25.68 -9.88
N LYS A 111 7.20 -24.41 -9.51
CA LYS A 111 8.05 -23.96 -8.42
C LYS A 111 7.23 -23.28 -7.33
N MET A 112 7.76 -23.33 -6.12
CA MET A 112 7.17 -22.73 -4.94
C MET A 112 8.18 -21.78 -4.29
N SER A 113 7.75 -20.55 -4.00
CA SER A 113 8.51 -19.60 -3.19
C SER A 113 7.78 -19.35 -1.87
N LYS A 114 8.54 -19.33 -0.78
CA LYS A 114 8.04 -19.03 0.57
C LYS A 114 8.62 -17.70 1.02
N ILE A 115 7.75 -16.76 1.39
CA ILE A 115 8.12 -15.46 1.92
C ILE A 115 7.76 -15.42 3.41
N THR A 116 8.74 -15.18 4.27
CA THR A 116 8.53 -15.07 5.74
C THR A 116 8.67 -13.63 6.25
N LYS A 117 9.28 -12.75 5.44
CA LYS A 117 9.48 -11.32 5.72
C LYS A 117 9.06 -10.53 4.47
N ILE A 118 8.23 -9.51 4.65
CA ILE A 118 7.72 -8.67 3.55
C ILE A 118 8.08 -7.21 3.79
N SER A 119 8.46 -6.53 2.71
CA SER A 119 8.71 -5.08 2.71
C SER A 119 7.39 -4.31 2.59
N TYR A 120 7.36 -3.10 3.14
CA TYR A 120 6.21 -2.22 2.99
C TYR A 120 6.62 -0.78 2.70
N ILE A 121 5.67 -0.04 2.15
CA ILE A 121 5.62 1.43 2.16
C ILE A 121 4.48 1.84 3.11
N GLU A 122 4.78 2.72 4.06
CA GLU A 122 3.82 3.31 5.00
C GLU A 122 3.58 4.76 4.60
N PHE A 123 2.32 5.09 4.31
CA PHE A 123 1.85 6.47 4.23
C PHE A 123 1.34 6.88 5.59
N ARG A 124 2.12 7.71 6.30
CA ARG A 124 1.84 8.08 7.69
C ARG A 124 1.11 9.41 7.76
N PHE A 125 0.07 9.43 8.57
CA PHE A 125 -0.74 10.61 8.90
C PHE A 125 -0.78 10.79 10.42
N LYS A 126 -1.19 11.97 10.89
CA LYS A 126 -1.29 12.27 12.33
C LYS A 126 -2.28 11.33 13.03
N LYS A 127 -3.41 11.03 12.37
CA LYS A 127 -4.49 10.19 12.92
C LYS A 127 -4.54 8.78 12.34
N GLY A 128 -3.55 8.37 11.56
CA GLY A 128 -3.57 7.03 10.98
C GLY A 128 -2.40 6.73 10.06
N SER A 129 -2.33 5.48 9.59
CA SER A 129 -1.32 5.05 8.62
C SER A 129 -1.90 4.04 7.64
N VAL A 130 -1.36 4.01 6.43
CA VAL A 130 -1.65 2.97 5.44
C VAL A 130 -0.36 2.21 5.12
N PHE A 131 -0.30 0.95 5.55
CA PHE A 131 0.80 0.02 5.26
C PHE A 131 0.46 -0.78 4.00
N CYS A 132 1.20 -0.51 2.92
CA CYS A 132 1.10 -1.26 1.68
C CYS A 132 2.24 -2.27 1.59
N TYR A 133 1.92 -3.56 1.62
CA TYR A 133 2.92 -4.63 1.54
C TYR A 133 3.25 -4.97 0.09
N LEU A 134 4.52 -4.80 -0.28
CA LEU A 134 4.98 -4.92 -1.67
C LEU A 134 6.16 -5.90 -1.76
N ARG A 135 5.98 -6.95 -2.57
CA ARG A 135 7.04 -7.96 -2.80
C ARG A 135 8.20 -7.37 -3.58
N SER A 136 7.93 -6.50 -4.56
CA SER A 136 8.95 -5.97 -5.48
C SER A 136 10.00 -5.10 -4.78
N LEU A 137 9.67 -4.45 -3.66
CA LEU A 137 10.62 -3.60 -2.93
C LEU A 137 11.87 -4.36 -2.49
N HIS A 138 11.76 -5.66 -2.23
CA HIS A 138 12.93 -6.50 -1.90
C HIS A 138 13.95 -6.60 -3.06
N THR A 139 13.54 -6.34 -4.30
CA THR A 139 14.44 -6.26 -5.45
C THR A 139 15.43 -5.11 -5.33
N LEU A 140 15.00 -3.99 -4.72
CA LEU A 140 15.81 -2.78 -4.55
C LEU A 140 16.95 -2.95 -3.54
N LEU A 141 16.88 -3.97 -2.70
CA LEU A 141 17.82 -4.20 -1.60
C LEU A 141 18.98 -5.11 -1.96
N LYS A 142 19.02 -5.64 -3.18
CA LYS A 142 20.04 -6.60 -3.62
C LYS A 142 20.96 -5.93 -4.61
N GLU A 143 22.24 -5.85 -4.30
CA GLU A 143 23.21 -5.14 -5.15
C GLU A 143 23.22 -5.67 -6.59
N LYS A 144 23.23 -7.00 -6.72
CA LYS A 144 23.20 -7.72 -8.02
C LYS A 144 22.00 -7.41 -8.93
N ASN A 145 21.02 -6.64 -8.45
CA ASN A 145 19.87 -6.24 -9.25
C ASN A 145 20.03 -4.84 -9.86
N LYS A 146 21.01 -4.01 -9.46
CA LYS A 146 21.17 -2.63 -9.97
C LYS A 146 21.29 -2.55 -11.48
N GLU A 147 21.97 -3.51 -12.10
CA GLU A 147 22.10 -3.60 -13.56
C GLU A 147 20.78 -3.95 -14.29
N LYS A 148 19.75 -4.41 -13.57
CA LYS A 148 18.52 -4.91 -14.20
C LYS A 148 17.57 -3.78 -14.56
N ILE A 149 17.03 -3.81 -15.78
CA ILE A 149 16.00 -2.87 -16.26
C ILE A 149 14.84 -2.74 -15.27
N PHE A 150 14.39 -3.88 -14.70
CA PHE A 150 13.29 -3.87 -13.73
C PHE A 150 13.63 -3.15 -12.42
N TYR A 151 14.89 -3.17 -11.98
CA TYR A 151 15.33 -2.42 -10.79
C TYR A 151 15.17 -0.92 -11.03
N ASN A 152 15.72 -0.42 -12.15
CA ASN A 152 15.66 1.01 -12.50
C ASN A 152 14.22 1.47 -12.70
N TYR A 153 13.40 0.66 -13.37
CA TYR A 153 11.97 0.93 -13.50
C TYR A 153 11.28 1.06 -12.14
N LEU A 154 11.50 0.11 -11.23
CA LEU A 154 10.87 0.10 -9.92
C LEU A 154 11.33 1.28 -9.04
N LEU A 155 12.63 1.59 -9.07
CA LEU A 155 13.21 2.70 -8.32
C LEU A 155 12.64 4.04 -8.81
N ASN A 156 12.72 4.31 -10.11
CA ASN A 156 12.21 5.54 -10.71
C ASN A 156 10.71 5.72 -10.46
N ARG A 157 9.95 4.63 -10.55
CA ARG A 157 8.52 4.64 -10.24
C ARG A 157 8.24 4.95 -8.78
N THR A 158 9.04 4.42 -7.87
CA THR A 158 8.90 4.67 -6.43
C THR A 158 9.27 6.11 -6.08
N LEU A 159 10.37 6.65 -6.61
CA LEU A 159 10.77 8.05 -6.44
C LEU A 159 9.69 9.01 -6.99
N LYS A 160 9.12 8.70 -8.15
CA LYS A 160 8.02 9.49 -8.73
C LYS A 160 6.78 9.48 -7.81
N LEU A 161 6.42 8.32 -7.27
CA LEU A 161 5.33 8.19 -6.30
C LEU A 161 5.58 9.07 -5.07
N GLU A 162 6.77 9.02 -4.50
CA GLU A 162 7.10 9.81 -3.31
C GLU A 162 6.95 11.31 -3.60
N ARG A 163 7.50 11.80 -4.70
CA ARG A 163 7.38 13.20 -5.12
C ARG A 163 5.91 13.63 -5.28
N GLU A 164 5.11 12.85 -6.01
CA GLU A 164 3.70 13.18 -6.24
C GLU A 164 2.86 13.17 -4.95
N VAL A 165 3.12 12.23 -4.04
CA VAL A 165 2.43 12.18 -2.75
C VAL A 165 2.80 13.39 -1.88
N HIS A 166 4.09 13.73 -1.79
CA HIS A 166 4.54 14.90 -1.03
C HIS A 166 3.93 16.18 -1.60
N GLN A 167 3.98 16.36 -2.93
CA GLN A 167 3.37 17.50 -3.61
C GLN A 167 1.86 17.58 -3.35
N PHE A 168 1.14 16.46 -3.47
CA PHE A 168 -0.31 16.41 -3.23
C PHE A 168 -0.69 16.84 -1.80
N TYR A 169 0.13 16.50 -0.81
CA TYR A 169 -0.10 16.88 0.59
C TYR A 169 0.59 18.18 1.02
N GLY A 170 1.17 18.95 0.09
CA GLY A 170 1.86 20.20 0.39
C GLY A 170 3.06 20.02 1.32
N LYS A 171 3.81 18.94 1.13
CA LYS A 171 5.04 18.62 1.86
C LYS A 171 6.25 18.72 0.97
N GLU A 172 7.36 19.17 1.54
CA GLU A 172 8.66 19.12 0.91
C GLU A 172 9.15 17.68 0.82
N TYR A 173 9.68 17.30 -0.33
CA TYR A 173 10.30 16.02 -0.58
C TYR A 173 11.82 16.17 -0.48
N PHE A 174 12.47 15.27 0.26
CA PHE A 174 13.92 15.23 0.40
C PHE A 174 14.41 13.88 -0.11
N GLU A 175 15.28 13.87 -1.13
CA GLU A 175 15.80 12.63 -1.73
C GLU A 175 16.63 11.79 -0.75
N GLU A 176 17.31 12.46 0.18
CA GLU A 176 18.05 11.83 1.29
C GLU A 176 17.13 11.20 2.35
N LYS A 177 15.81 11.25 2.15
CA LYS A 177 14.78 10.61 2.98
C LYS A 177 13.93 9.70 2.09
N GLY A 178 13.30 8.68 2.68
CA GLY A 178 12.43 7.77 1.93
C GLY A 178 13.18 6.59 1.32
N ILE A 179 12.89 6.24 0.06
CA ILE A 179 13.34 4.97 -0.53
C ILE A 179 14.87 4.87 -0.67
N LEU A 180 15.56 5.96 -1.04
CA LEU A 180 17.01 5.92 -1.27
C LEU A 180 17.77 5.61 0.01
N LYS A 181 17.46 6.35 1.09
CA LYS A 181 18.01 6.10 2.41
C LYS A 181 17.70 4.69 2.91
N TRP A 182 16.46 4.23 2.71
CA TRP A 182 16.09 2.88 3.12
C TRP A 182 16.85 1.80 2.35
N ILE A 183 17.12 1.99 1.05
CA ILE A 183 17.97 1.08 0.27
C ILE A 183 19.38 1.08 0.85
N GLU A 184 20.00 2.25 1.01
CA GLU A 184 21.36 2.40 1.54
C GLU A 184 21.54 1.68 2.88
N GLU A 185 20.61 1.87 3.82
CA GLU A 185 20.66 1.26 5.16
C GLU A 185 20.42 -0.26 5.17
N ASN A 186 19.81 -0.81 4.12
CA ASN A 186 19.34 -2.21 4.10
C ASN A 186 19.89 -3.02 2.92
N GLN A 187 20.82 -2.45 2.17
CA GLN A 187 21.43 -3.07 1.01
C GLN A 187 22.26 -4.29 1.43
N LYS A 188 22.13 -5.36 0.65
CA LYS A 188 22.83 -6.64 0.83
C LYS A 188 23.46 -7.11 -0.47
#